data_AF-A0A7J3RA33-F1
#
_entry.id   AF-A0A7J3RA33-F1
#
_cell.length_a   1.000
_cell.length_b   1.000
_cell.length_c   1.000
_cell.angle_alpha   90.00
_cell.angle_beta   90.00
_cell.angle_gamma   90.00
#
_symmetry.space_group_name_H-M   'P 1'
#
loop_
_entity.id
_entity.type
_entity.pdbx_description
1 polymer ?
#
loop_
_entity_poly.entity_id
_entity_poly.type
_entity_poly.pdbx_seq_one_letter_code
_entity_poly.pdbx_strand_id
1 'polypeptide(L)'
;MGLKIKNKKGIFFTLLVIVLLSFFVLSYTFYSISGNIKNINNRIETMNNFIFSMEKDLSRKLYIFGFREILLLENKIIENNLPISNVSVAFEEAFFNGTFNGVKEEILVGTTFEDMKNSINENAKTMNMVVDFYPKKFVVKQEDPWNVKIIFDVNLVIRDEGNLAFWNKTESIISYISIENFEDPLYVLNTNGLVGNKINKTIYNPLVNENDVSNLSLHLEKSYYVASVYGPSFLDRLEGKKSSNENGIESLVYLPKLYSQGLPIYEKSAVDYIYFSSENPESFNVPGMPQWFRLDELHLNFYNITLSPS
;
A
#
# COMPACT_ATOMS: atom_id res chain seq x y z
N MET A 1 38.84 77.34 41.95
CA MET A 1 39.81 77.37 40.82
C MET A 1 39.17 76.59 39.66
N GLY A 2 38.53 77.29 38.72
CA GLY A 2 37.75 76.65 37.65
C GLY A 2 38.61 76.33 36.44
N LEU A 3 38.74 75.05 36.09
CA LEU A 3 39.41 74.59 34.87
C LEU A 3 38.65 75.08 33.63
N LYS A 4 39.15 76.14 32.99
CA LYS A 4 38.62 76.69 31.75
C LYS A 4 39.08 75.80 30.59
N ILE A 5 38.26 74.81 30.22
CA ILE A 5 38.51 73.91 29.10
C ILE A 5 38.59 74.72 27.80
N LYS A 6 39.82 74.97 27.30
CA LYS A 6 40.07 75.40 25.92
C LYS A 6 39.90 74.16 25.01
N ASN A 7 39.26 74.33 23.84
CA ASN A 7 38.89 73.29 22.85
C ASN A 7 37.53 72.56 23.00
N LYS A 8 36.47 73.25 23.44
CA LYS A 8 35.09 72.72 23.42
C LYS A 8 34.63 72.18 22.06
N LYS A 9 35.10 72.80 20.96
CA LYS A 9 34.78 72.37 19.59
C LYS A 9 35.40 71.00 19.25
N GLY A 10 36.64 70.74 19.68
CA GLY A 10 37.32 69.47 19.44
C GLY A 10 36.62 68.29 20.13
N ILE A 11 36.23 68.48 21.39
CA ILE A 11 35.48 67.47 22.17
C ILE A 11 34.14 67.13 21.51
N PHE A 12 33.44 68.14 20.97
CA PHE A 12 32.17 67.94 20.25
C PHE A 12 32.36 67.12 18.97
N PHE A 13 33.38 67.43 18.16
CA PHE A 13 33.67 66.66 16.94
C PHE A 13 34.10 65.22 17.25
N THR A 14 34.91 64.99 18.29
CA THR A 14 35.27 63.62 18.70
C THR A 14 34.07 62.83 19.19
N LEU A 15 33.16 63.47 19.96
CA LEU A 15 31.92 62.84 20.41
C LEU A 15 31.03 62.47 19.21
N LEU A 16 30.89 63.39 18.25
CA LEU A 16 30.11 63.16 17.02
C LEU A 16 30.66 61.98 16.21
N VAL A 17 31.99 61.90 16.06
CA VAL A 17 32.65 60.77 15.37
C VAL A 17 32.44 59.46 16.11
N ILE A 18 32.54 59.45 17.44
CA ILE A 18 32.28 58.24 18.25
C ILE A 18 30.82 57.78 18.08
N VAL A 19 29.86 58.70 18.13
CA VAL A 19 28.44 58.37 17.92
C VAL A 19 28.20 57.82 16.51
N LEU A 20 28.75 58.45 15.47
CA LEU A 20 28.66 57.95 14.09
C LEU A 20 29.25 56.55 13.93
N LEU A 21 30.46 56.32 14.48
CA LEU A 21 31.09 55.01 14.44
C LEU A 21 30.26 53.96 15.19
N SER A 22 29.69 54.33 16.35
CA SER A 22 28.82 53.43 17.10
C SER A 22 27.56 53.04 16.31
N PHE A 23 26.97 53.98 15.57
CA PHE A 23 25.85 53.71 14.66
C PHE A 23 26.25 52.78 13.51
N PHE A 24 27.43 52.97 12.91
CA PHE A 24 27.93 52.07 11.86
C PHE A 24 28.14 50.64 12.37
N VAL A 25 28.74 50.49 13.55
CA VAL A 25 28.93 49.17 14.18
C VAL A 25 27.58 48.52 14.46
N LEU A 26 26.63 49.25 15.06
CA LEU A 26 25.29 48.73 15.33
C LEU A 26 24.58 48.31 14.03
N SER A 27 24.58 49.18 13.01
CA SER A 27 23.96 48.88 11.72
C SER A 27 24.55 47.63 11.06
N TYR A 28 25.88 47.49 11.07
CA TYR A 28 26.56 46.30 10.57
C TYR A 28 26.18 45.03 11.35
N THR A 29 26.13 45.11 12.69
CA THR A 29 25.73 43.97 13.52
C THR A 29 24.28 43.55 13.23
N PHE A 30 23.35 44.49 13.13
CA PHE A 30 21.95 44.19 12.79
C PHE A 30 21.80 43.58 11.40
N TYR A 31 22.54 44.09 10.41
CA TYR A 31 22.53 43.56 9.05
C TYR A 31 23.08 42.13 9.00
N SER A 32 24.22 41.88 9.66
CA SER A 32 24.84 40.55 9.75
C SER A 32 23.92 39.53 10.46
N ILE A 33 23.31 39.93 11.58
CA ILE A 33 22.34 39.08 12.30
C ILE A 33 21.13 38.76 11.43
N SER A 34 20.56 39.77 10.76
CA SER A 34 19.40 39.57 9.88
C SER A 34 19.71 38.66 8.69
N GLY A 35 20.92 38.78 8.11
CA GLY A 35 21.40 37.89 7.06
C GLY A 35 21.55 36.45 7.52
N ASN A 36 22.13 36.23 8.71
CA ASN A 36 22.27 34.89 9.29
C ASN A 36 20.92 34.25 9.60
N ILE A 37 19.98 35.00 10.16
CA ILE A 37 18.61 34.53 10.43
C ILE A 37 17.93 34.11 9.12
N LYS A 38 18.04 34.92 8.06
CA LYS A 38 17.48 34.59 6.75
C LYS A 38 18.06 33.30 6.17
N ASN A 39 19.39 33.11 6.27
CA ASN A 39 20.05 31.90 5.77
C ASN A 39 19.61 30.65 6.55
N ILE A 40 19.51 30.74 7.87
CA ILE A 40 19.01 29.65 8.72
C ILE A 40 17.56 29.32 8.34
N ASN A 41 16.69 30.33 8.20
CA ASN A 41 15.28 30.14 7.83
C ASN A 41 15.14 29.46 6.47
N ASN A 42 15.87 29.93 5.45
CA ASN A 42 15.84 29.31 4.12
C ASN A 42 16.27 27.83 4.17
N ARG A 43 17.24 27.50 5.04
CA ARG A 43 17.74 26.13 5.19
C ARG A 43 16.71 25.24 5.87
N ILE A 44 16.10 25.72 6.96
CA ILE A 44 14.97 25.04 7.63
C ILE A 44 13.81 24.81 6.65
N GLU A 45 13.47 25.83 5.84
CA GLU A 45 12.42 25.71 4.82
C GLU A 45 12.76 24.65 3.76
N THR A 46 14.00 24.62 3.28
CA THR A 46 14.48 23.61 2.33
C THR A 46 14.38 22.20 2.92
N MET A 47 14.80 22.02 4.18
CA MET A 47 14.71 20.74 4.87
C MET A 47 13.26 20.29 5.07
N ASN A 48 12.36 21.20 5.47
CA ASN A 48 10.94 20.90 5.59
C ASN A 48 10.35 20.45 4.24
N ASN A 49 10.64 21.18 3.16
CA ASN A 49 10.17 20.82 1.82
C ASN A 49 10.70 19.46 1.36
N PHE A 50 11.95 19.14 1.70
CA PHE A 50 12.52 17.83 1.45
C PHE A 50 11.80 16.73 2.24
N ILE A 51 11.56 16.94 3.55
CA ILE A 51 10.85 15.98 4.41
C ILE A 51 9.46 15.66 3.83
N PHE A 52 8.68 16.68 3.48
CA PHE A 52 7.36 16.48 2.87
C PHE A 52 7.43 15.73 1.54
N SER A 53 8.43 16.04 0.72
CA SER A 53 8.63 15.37 -0.58
C SER A 53 9.04 13.91 -0.40
N MET A 54 9.92 13.65 0.56
CA MET A 54 10.41 12.32 0.93
C MET A 54 9.27 11.44 1.45
N GLU A 55 8.41 11.94 2.34
CA GLU A 55 7.26 11.20 2.86
C GLU A 55 6.30 10.76 1.75
N LYS A 56 6.00 11.67 0.83
CA LYS A 56 5.17 11.38 -0.35
C LYS A 56 5.83 10.34 -1.26
N ASP A 57 7.15 10.46 -1.46
CA ASP A 57 7.90 9.51 -2.29
C ASP A 57 7.98 8.11 -1.65
N LEU A 58 8.15 8.03 -0.33
CA LEU A 58 8.14 6.77 0.41
C LEU A 58 6.80 6.05 0.28
N SER A 59 5.67 6.76 0.44
CA SER A 59 4.34 6.18 0.24
C SER A 59 4.17 5.63 -1.18
N ARG A 60 4.63 6.38 -2.19
CA ARG A 60 4.63 5.92 -3.59
C ARG A 60 5.53 4.70 -3.81
N LYS A 61 6.74 4.69 -3.26
CA LYS A 61 7.66 3.55 -3.37
C LYS A 61 7.11 2.30 -2.67
N LEU A 62 6.46 2.47 -1.52
CA LEU A 62 5.78 1.40 -0.81
C LEU A 62 4.60 0.81 -1.61
N TYR A 63 3.84 1.66 -2.32
CA TYR A 63 2.82 1.21 -3.28
C TYR A 63 3.42 0.36 -4.41
N ILE A 64 4.48 0.84 -5.06
CA ILE A 64 5.12 0.12 -6.17
C ILE A 64 5.68 -1.22 -5.68
N PHE A 65 6.32 -1.24 -4.52
CA PHE A 65 6.76 -2.47 -3.87
C PHE A 65 5.58 -3.44 -3.67
N GLY A 66 4.52 -3.00 -3.00
CA GLY A 66 3.37 -3.85 -2.69
C GLY A 66 2.71 -4.45 -3.94
N PHE A 67 2.57 -3.64 -5.00
CA PHE A 67 2.04 -4.11 -6.28
C PHE A 67 2.93 -5.19 -6.92
N ARG A 68 4.25 -4.98 -6.93
CA ARG A 68 5.23 -5.94 -7.48
C ARG A 68 5.32 -7.21 -6.65
N GLU A 69 5.19 -7.10 -5.33
CA GLU A 69 5.21 -8.25 -4.44
C GLU A 69 3.98 -9.14 -4.66
N ILE A 70 2.78 -8.58 -4.82
CA ILE A 70 1.60 -9.39 -5.15
C ILE A 70 1.81 -10.12 -6.49
N LEU A 71 2.31 -9.43 -7.52
CA LEU A 71 2.64 -10.07 -8.80
C LEU A 71 3.68 -11.19 -8.66
N LEU A 72 4.70 -10.99 -7.81
CA LEU A 72 5.69 -12.02 -7.52
C LEU A 72 5.02 -13.25 -6.90
N LEU A 73 4.20 -13.06 -5.86
CA LEU A 73 3.52 -14.16 -5.18
C LEU A 73 2.59 -14.94 -6.12
N GLU A 74 1.84 -14.24 -6.98
CA GLU A 74 1.04 -14.89 -8.02
C GLU A 74 1.88 -15.74 -8.97
N ASN A 75 2.99 -15.18 -9.45
CA ASN A 75 3.91 -15.93 -10.31
C ASN A 75 4.46 -17.17 -9.61
N LYS A 76 4.81 -17.07 -8.32
CA LYS A 76 5.28 -18.23 -7.55
C LYS A 76 4.20 -19.28 -7.35
N ILE A 77 2.95 -18.88 -7.18
CA ILE A 77 1.80 -19.80 -7.13
C ILE A 77 1.62 -20.49 -8.48
N ILE A 78 1.71 -19.77 -9.60
CA ILE A 78 1.59 -20.35 -10.95
C ILE A 78 2.75 -21.32 -11.23
N GLU A 79 3.98 -20.93 -10.92
CA GLU A 79 5.20 -21.72 -11.19
C GLU A 79 5.26 -23.01 -10.37
N ASN A 80 4.93 -22.93 -9.07
CA ASN A 80 5.08 -24.06 -8.17
C ASN A 80 3.78 -24.83 -7.94
N ASN A 81 2.64 -24.25 -8.33
CA ASN A 81 1.31 -24.77 -8.02
C ASN A 81 1.11 -25.06 -6.52
N LEU A 82 1.66 -24.18 -5.67
CA LEU A 82 1.61 -24.29 -4.23
C LEU A 82 1.21 -22.94 -3.62
N PRO A 83 0.41 -22.94 -2.54
CA PRO A 83 0.05 -21.72 -1.84
C PRO A 83 1.27 -21.12 -1.13
N ILE A 84 1.22 -19.82 -0.85
CA ILE A 84 2.23 -19.13 -0.05
C ILE A 84 2.05 -19.55 1.41
N SER A 85 3.12 -20.02 2.06
CA SER A 85 2.98 -20.56 3.43
C SER A 85 2.63 -19.49 4.47
N ASN A 86 3.17 -18.28 4.32
CA ASN A 86 2.85 -17.13 5.16
C ASN A 86 3.11 -15.85 4.37
N VAL A 87 2.05 -15.14 3.99
CA VAL A 87 2.15 -13.95 3.15
C VAL A 87 2.83 -12.80 3.89
N SER A 88 2.59 -12.62 5.18
CA SER A 88 3.24 -11.56 5.95
C SER A 88 4.76 -11.72 6.02
N VAL A 89 5.25 -12.95 6.21
CA VAL A 89 6.69 -13.25 6.23
C VAL A 89 7.30 -13.08 4.84
N ALA A 90 6.63 -13.53 3.78
CA ALA A 90 7.09 -13.37 2.41
C ALA A 90 7.26 -11.89 2.04
N PHE A 91 6.26 -11.06 2.33
CA PHE A 91 6.34 -9.62 2.10
C PHE A 91 7.46 -8.95 2.91
N GLU A 92 7.67 -9.34 4.17
CA GLU A 92 8.75 -8.78 5.00
C GLU A 92 10.13 -9.14 4.44
N GLU A 93 10.33 -10.40 4.06
CA GLU A 93 11.56 -10.87 3.42
C GLU A 93 11.83 -10.12 2.11
N ALA A 94 10.82 -10.04 1.24
CA ALA A 94 10.89 -9.33 -0.03
C ALA A 94 11.22 -7.84 0.15
N PHE A 95 10.62 -7.19 1.15
CA PHE A 95 10.84 -5.76 1.39
C PHE A 95 12.27 -5.47 1.83
N PHE A 96 12.81 -6.23 2.78
CA PHE A 96 14.12 -5.95 3.35
C PHE A 96 15.29 -6.57 2.56
N ASN A 97 15.08 -7.74 1.96
CA ASN A 97 16.15 -8.50 1.30
C ASN A 97 16.01 -8.53 -0.23
N GLY A 98 14.83 -8.21 -0.78
CA GLY A 98 14.55 -8.38 -2.21
C GLY A 98 14.56 -9.84 -2.63
N THR A 99 14.17 -10.74 -1.73
CA THR A 99 14.20 -12.19 -1.93
C THR A 99 12.86 -12.84 -1.61
N PHE A 100 12.62 -14.01 -2.19
CA PHE A 100 11.55 -14.93 -1.82
C PHE A 100 12.16 -16.30 -1.47
N ASN A 101 11.97 -16.78 -0.24
CA ASN A 101 12.59 -18.01 0.28
C ASN A 101 14.13 -18.01 0.14
N GLY A 102 14.76 -16.86 0.34
CA GLY A 102 16.21 -16.64 0.27
C GLY A 102 16.76 -16.45 -1.15
N VAL A 103 15.93 -16.54 -2.19
CA VAL A 103 16.34 -16.36 -3.59
C VAL A 103 16.02 -14.94 -4.05
N LYS A 104 16.99 -14.26 -4.65
CA LYS A 104 16.82 -12.87 -5.12
C LYS A 104 15.87 -12.79 -6.30
N GLU A 105 14.95 -11.84 -6.25
CA GLU A 105 13.88 -11.68 -7.26
C GLU A 105 14.06 -10.39 -8.06
N GLU A 106 14.18 -10.53 -9.39
CA GLU A 106 14.46 -9.39 -10.28
C GLU A 106 13.32 -8.36 -10.30
N ILE A 107 12.07 -8.81 -10.15
CA ILE A 107 10.89 -7.93 -10.16
C ILE A 107 10.94 -6.88 -9.03
N LEU A 108 11.65 -7.18 -7.93
CA LEU A 108 11.75 -6.30 -6.77
C LEU A 108 12.87 -5.26 -6.86
N VAL A 109 13.72 -5.33 -7.90
CA VAL A 109 14.85 -4.40 -8.07
C VAL A 109 14.35 -2.95 -8.17
N GLY A 110 14.94 -2.07 -7.36
CA GLY A 110 14.60 -0.65 -7.28
C GLY A 110 13.43 -0.35 -6.32
N THR A 111 12.89 -1.37 -5.65
CA THR A 111 11.73 -1.25 -4.76
C THR A 111 11.94 -1.85 -3.37
N THR A 112 13.13 -2.36 -3.07
CA THR A 112 13.48 -2.83 -1.72
C THR A 112 13.70 -1.66 -0.76
N PHE A 113 13.66 -1.91 0.54
CA PHE A 113 13.97 -0.91 1.57
C PHE A 113 15.33 -0.22 1.32
N GLU A 114 16.35 -1.00 0.96
CA GLU A 114 17.69 -0.46 0.69
C GLU A 114 17.70 0.40 -0.59
N ASP A 115 16.96 0.03 -1.64
CA ASP A 115 16.78 0.89 -2.83
C ASP A 115 16.07 2.21 -2.49
N MET A 116 15.05 2.16 -1.64
CA MET A 116 14.34 3.36 -1.17
C MET A 116 15.28 4.28 -0.39
N LYS A 117 16.01 3.72 0.57
CA LYS A 117 17.00 4.43 1.39
C LYS A 117 18.10 5.05 0.54
N ASN A 118 18.64 4.33 -0.44
CA ASN A 118 19.69 4.82 -1.32
C ASN A 118 19.18 5.98 -2.19
N SER A 119 18.02 5.82 -2.82
CA SER A 119 17.39 6.87 -3.63
C SER A 119 17.11 8.15 -2.82
N ILE A 120 16.67 8.02 -1.57
CA ILE A 120 16.42 9.20 -0.72
C ILE A 120 17.74 9.84 -0.28
N ASN A 121 18.76 9.05 0.04
CA ASN A 121 20.07 9.58 0.42
C ASN A 121 20.77 10.27 -0.74
N GLU A 122 20.62 9.79 -1.98
CA GLU A 122 21.09 10.49 -3.17
C GLU A 122 20.44 11.86 -3.32
N ASN A 123 19.11 11.94 -3.16
CA ASN A 123 18.39 13.20 -3.19
C ASN A 123 18.79 14.13 -2.03
N ALA A 124 18.95 13.61 -0.82
CA ALA A 124 19.35 14.37 0.36
C ALA A 124 20.73 15.02 0.20
N LYS A 125 21.68 14.30 -0.40
CA LYS A 125 23.04 14.80 -0.69
C LYS A 125 23.03 16.04 -1.58
N THR A 126 22.12 16.12 -2.56
CA THR A 126 22.02 17.31 -3.43
C THR A 126 21.65 18.59 -2.68
N MET A 127 21.14 18.44 -1.46
CA MET A 127 20.69 19.50 -0.57
C MET A 127 21.54 19.61 0.71
N ASN A 128 22.71 18.95 0.77
CA ASN A 128 23.60 18.87 1.94
C ASN A 128 22.90 18.33 3.20
N MET A 129 22.08 17.29 3.03
CA MET A 129 21.41 16.59 4.12
C MET A 129 21.84 15.13 4.19
N VAL A 130 21.77 14.59 5.41
CA VAL A 130 21.97 13.17 5.72
C VAL A 130 20.68 12.61 6.31
N VAL A 131 20.22 11.47 5.79
CA VAL A 131 19.01 10.79 6.24
C VAL A 131 19.34 9.38 6.71
N ASP A 132 19.13 9.12 7.99
CA ASP A 132 19.21 7.78 8.56
C ASP A 132 17.81 7.21 8.75
N PHE A 133 17.64 5.95 8.36
CA PHE A 133 16.42 5.17 8.51
C PHE A 133 16.65 4.05 9.52
N TYR A 134 15.77 3.94 10.51
CA TYR A 134 15.77 2.82 11.43
C TYR A 134 14.40 2.15 11.38
N PRO A 135 14.25 1.02 10.66
CA PRO A 135 12.98 0.33 10.53
C PRO A 135 12.51 -0.15 11.92
N LYS A 136 11.22 0.04 12.21
CA LYS A 136 10.61 -0.43 13.46
C LYS A 136 9.72 -1.63 13.24
N LYS A 137 8.85 -1.55 12.23
CA LYS A 137 7.80 -2.52 12.02
C LYS A 137 7.35 -2.49 10.57
N PHE A 138 7.06 -3.67 10.04
CA PHE A 138 6.48 -3.85 8.73
C PHE A 138 5.28 -4.79 8.87
N VAL A 139 4.12 -4.39 8.36
CA VAL A 139 2.88 -5.18 8.46
C VAL A 139 2.14 -5.16 7.13
N VAL A 140 1.60 -6.32 6.78
CA VAL A 140 0.68 -6.50 5.66
C VAL A 140 -0.61 -7.09 6.20
N LYS A 141 -1.75 -6.51 5.82
CA LYS A 141 -3.08 -6.97 6.21
C LYS A 141 -4.15 -6.46 5.24
N GLN A 142 -5.37 -6.95 5.36
CA GLN A 142 -6.55 -6.33 4.73
C GLN A 142 -7.42 -5.69 5.81
N GLU A 143 -7.89 -4.47 5.53
CA GLU A 143 -8.92 -3.77 6.33
C GLU A 143 -10.23 -3.59 5.55
N ASP A 144 -10.21 -3.93 4.25
CA ASP A 144 -11.38 -3.98 3.40
C ASP A 144 -11.23 -5.11 2.35
N PRO A 145 -12.33 -5.55 1.72
CA PRO A 145 -12.30 -6.66 0.77
C PRO A 145 -11.46 -6.43 -0.49
N TRP A 146 -11.13 -5.19 -0.81
CA TRP A 146 -10.62 -4.80 -2.12
C TRP A 146 -9.19 -4.27 -2.11
N ASN A 147 -8.59 -4.04 -0.93
CA ASN A 147 -7.25 -3.51 -0.83
C ASN A 147 -6.40 -4.28 0.17
N VAL A 148 -5.16 -4.56 -0.23
CA VAL A 148 -4.08 -4.96 0.67
C VAL A 148 -3.44 -3.70 1.24
N LYS A 149 -3.41 -3.61 2.57
CA LYS A 149 -2.78 -2.51 3.32
C LYS A 149 -1.39 -2.92 3.77
N ILE A 150 -0.40 -2.11 3.39
CA ILE A 150 0.98 -2.22 3.87
C ILE A 150 1.27 -1.05 4.80
N ILE A 151 1.85 -1.34 5.96
CA ILE A 151 2.23 -0.37 6.98
C ILE A 151 3.70 -0.55 7.28
N PHE A 152 4.48 0.50 7.06
CA PHE A 152 5.90 0.54 7.38
C PHE A 152 6.18 1.66 8.39
N ASP A 153 6.46 1.28 9.63
CA ASP A 153 6.87 2.20 10.68
C ASP A 153 8.39 2.35 10.69
N VAL A 154 8.87 3.58 10.63
CA VAL A 154 10.29 3.90 10.54
C VAL A 154 10.64 5.12 11.39
N ASN A 155 11.78 5.07 12.07
CA ASN A 155 12.40 6.27 12.63
C ASN A 155 13.27 6.93 11.57
N LEU A 156 13.07 8.21 11.39
CA LEU A 156 13.80 9.05 10.46
C LEU A 156 14.61 10.06 11.26
N VAL A 157 15.93 10.03 11.07
CA VAL A 157 16.84 11.05 11.60
C VAL A 157 17.43 11.80 10.42
N ILE A 158 17.09 13.08 10.31
CA ILE A 158 17.46 13.93 9.18
C ILE A 158 18.29 15.07 9.73
N ARG A 159 19.49 15.25 9.20
CA ARG A 159 20.44 16.25 9.66
C ARG A 159 20.94 17.07 8.49
N ASP A 160 21.04 18.36 8.70
CA ASP A 160 21.85 19.23 7.85
C ASP A 160 23.33 18.96 8.09
N GLU A 161 24.15 18.90 7.03
CA GLU A 161 25.60 18.73 7.18
C GLU A 161 26.28 19.88 7.92
N GLY A 162 25.67 21.08 7.90
CA GLY A 162 26.12 22.23 8.68
C GLY A 162 25.74 22.18 10.16
N ASN A 163 25.06 21.12 10.62
CA ASN A 163 24.56 20.95 11.99
C ASN A 163 23.65 22.10 12.48
N LEU A 164 22.98 22.79 11.54
CA LEU A 164 22.10 23.92 11.88
C LEU A 164 20.70 23.46 12.30
N ALA A 165 20.25 22.32 11.79
CA ALA A 165 18.94 21.78 12.10
C ALA A 165 18.94 20.25 12.03
N PHE A 166 18.08 19.64 12.83
CA PHE A 166 17.88 18.20 12.87
C PHE A 166 16.40 17.87 13.10
N TRP A 167 15.95 16.77 12.49
CA TRP A 167 14.66 16.17 12.76
C TRP A 167 14.88 14.75 13.22
N ASN A 168 14.13 14.36 14.25
CA ASN A 168 14.03 12.99 14.71
C ASN A 168 12.55 12.68 14.89
N LYS A 169 11.99 11.90 13.98
CA LYS A 169 10.56 11.56 13.98
C LYS A 169 10.35 10.09 13.69
N THR A 170 9.31 9.52 14.30
CA THR A 170 8.74 8.26 13.85
C THR A 170 7.65 8.56 12.85
N GLU A 171 7.69 7.88 11.70
CA GLU A 171 6.67 7.99 10.67
C GLU A 171 6.04 6.61 10.39
N SER A 172 4.74 6.60 10.15
CA SER A 172 4.00 5.40 9.74
C SER A 172 3.57 5.57 8.28
N ILE A 173 4.26 4.87 7.40
CA ILE A 173 4.07 4.98 5.96
C ILE A 173 3.06 3.91 5.55
N ILE A 174 1.93 4.36 5.03
CA ILE A 174 0.80 3.48 4.69
C ILE A 174 0.60 3.49 3.18
N SER A 175 0.35 2.31 2.61
CA SER A 175 -0.04 2.15 1.22
C SER A 175 -1.19 1.15 1.09
N TYR A 176 -2.08 1.40 0.14
CA TYR A 176 -3.22 0.56 -0.20
C TYR A 176 -3.07 0.09 -1.65
N ILE A 177 -3.03 -1.23 -1.84
CA ILE A 177 -2.87 -1.86 -3.14
C ILE A 177 -4.21 -2.50 -3.47
N SER A 178 -4.89 -1.95 -4.50
CA SER A 178 -6.13 -2.54 -5.01
C SER A 178 -5.84 -3.95 -5.54
N ILE A 179 -6.68 -4.91 -5.16
CA ILE A 179 -6.59 -6.29 -5.68
C ILE A 179 -7.27 -6.44 -7.05
N GLU A 180 -7.83 -5.36 -7.61
CA GLU A 180 -8.51 -5.39 -8.90
C GLU A 180 -7.53 -5.70 -10.04
N ASN A 181 -7.93 -6.58 -10.95
CA ASN A 181 -7.15 -7.13 -12.07
C ASN A 181 -6.02 -8.11 -11.72
N PHE A 182 -5.79 -8.38 -10.43
CA PHE A 182 -4.95 -9.50 -9.99
C PHE A 182 -5.66 -10.83 -10.24
N GLU A 183 -4.89 -11.90 -10.44
CA GLU A 183 -5.43 -13.25 -10.60
C GLU A 183 -5.85 -13.80 -9.23
N ASP A 184 -6.98 -14.50 -9.20
CA ASP A 184 -7.44 -15.15 -7.97
C ASP A 184 -6.63 -16.43 -7.71
N PRO A 185 -5.87 -16.49 -6.60
CA PRO A 185 -5.05 -17.65 -6.27
C PRO A 185 -5.86 -18.95 -6.17
N LEU A 186 -7.14 -18.90 -5.77
CA LEU A 186 -7.95 -20.12 -5.68
C LEU A 186 -8.16 -20.77 -7.04
N TYR A 187 -8.41 -19.99 -8.09
CA TYR A 187 -8.58 -20.56 -9.43
C TYR A 187 -7.28 -21.18 -9.92
N VAL A 188 -6.16 -20.46 -9.75
CA VAL A 188 -4.84 -20.96 -10.18
C VAL A 188 -4.50 -22.26 -9.46
N LEU A 189 -4.58 -22.29 -8.12
CA LEU A 189 -4.22 -23.45 -7.30
C LEU A 189 -5.09 -24.67 -7.56
N ASN A 190 -6.41 -24.48 -7.71
CA ASN A 190 -7.34 -25.61 -7.83
C ASN A 190 -7.55 -26.06 -9.29
N THR A 191 -6.91 -25.38 -10.25
CA THR A 191 -6.95 -25.77 -11.68
C THR A 191 -5.56 -26.04 -12.26
N ASN A 192 -4.53 -26.11 -11.42
CA ASN A 192 -3.13 -26.28 -11.83
C ASN A 192 -2.69 -25.22 -12.86
N GLY A 193 -3.14 -23.97 -12.68
CA GLY A 193 -2.85 -22.85 -13.57
C GLY A 193 -3.55 -22.88 -14.93
N LEU A 194 -4.41 -23.86 -15.21
CA LEU A 194 -5.12 -23.96 -16.49
C LEU A 194 -6.23 -22.91 -16.64
N VAL A 195 -6.81 -22.46 -15.53
CA VAL A 195 -7.85 -21.44 -15.51
C VAL A 195 -7.46 -20.33 -14.54
N GLY A 196 -7.19 -19.15 -15.08
CA GLY A 196 -7.10 -17.91 -14.32
C GLY A 196 -8.46 -17.22 -14.19
N ASN A 197 -8.64 -16.47 -13.12
CA ASN A 197 -9.77 -15.55 -12.98
C ASN A 197 -9.28 -14.23 -12.38
N LYS A 198 -9.47 -13.14 -13.11
CA LYS A 198 -9.09 -11.81 -12.63
C LYS A 198 -10.15 -11.25 -11.72
N ILE A 199 -9.71 -10.71 -10.59
CA ILE A 199 -10.59 -10.09 -9.61
C ILE A 199 -11.13 -8.78 -10.17
N ASN A 200 -12.42 -8.80 -10.53
CA ASN A 200 -13.15 -7.64 -11.03
C ASN A 200 -14.44 -7.51 -10.23
N LYS A 201 -14.70 -6.33 -9.66
CA LYS A 201 -15.89 -6.10 -8.84
C LYS A 201 -17.15 -6.18 -9.71
N THR A 202 -18.22 -6.72 -9.14
CA THR A 202 -19.52 -6.67 -9.80
C THR A 202 -19.95 -5.23 -10.03
N ILE A 203 -20.51 -4.97 -11.21
CA ILE A 203 -21.18 -3.69 -11.53
C ILE A 203 -22.70 -3.78 -11.31
N TYR A 204 -23.21 -4.96 -10.96
CA TYR A 204 -24.64 -5.23 -10.78
C TYR A 204 -25.03 -5.13 -9.31
N ASN A 205 -26.05 -4.32 -9.02
CA ASN A 205 -26.67 -4.24 -7.70
C ASN A 205 -28.15 -3.83 -7.86
N PRO A 206 -29.14 -4.66 -7.46
CA PRO A 206 -28.99 -6.01 -6.90
C PRO A 206 -28.60 -7.05 -7.96
N LEU A 207 -28.09 -8.21 -7.53
CA LEU A 207 -27.78 -9.33 -8.40
C LEU A 207 -29.01 -10.11 -8.85
N VAL A 208 -30.05 -10.13 -8.01
CA VAL A 208 -31.37 -10.69 -8.34
C VAL A 208 -32.42 -9.65 -7.95
N ASN A 209 -33.36 -9.40 -8.85
CA ASN A 209 -34.48 -8.51 -8.60
C ASN A 209 -35.79 -9.29 -8.76
N GLU A 210 -36.46 -9.58 -7.64
CA GLU A 210 -37.62 -10.48 -7.59
C GLU A 210 -37.28 -11.86 -8.17
N ASN A 211 -37.72 -12.15 -9.40
CA ASN A 211 -37.46 -13.40 -10.12
C ASN A 211 -36.50 -13.22 -11.31
N ASP A 212 -35.98 -12.02 -11.54
CA ASP A 212 -35.03 -11.75 -12.62
C ASP A 212 -33.60 -12.03 -12.19
N VAL A 213 -33.04 -13.11 -12.76
CA VAL A 213 -31.66 -13.58 -12.54
C VAL A 213 -30.69 -13.11 -13.64
N SER A 214 -31.09 -12.18 -14.51
CA SER A 214 -30.24 -11.72 -15.62
C SER A 214 -28.91 -11.14 -15.14
N ASN A 215 -28.94 -10.33 -14.07
CA ASN A 215 -27.74 -9.75 -13.46
C ASN A 215 -26.85 -10.83 -12.83
N LEU A 216 -27.43 -11.85 -12.19
CA LEU A 216 -26.71 -13.00 -11.64
C LEU A 216 -26.06 -13.84 -12.75
N SER A 217 -26.75 -14.07 -13.87
CA SER A 217 -26.20 -14.77 -15.03
C SER A 217 -25.00 -14.02 -15.60
N LEU A 218 -25.11 -12.70 -15.76
CA LEU A 218 -23.99 -11.86 -16.22
C LEU A 218 -22.83 -11.82 -15.21
N HIS A 219 -23.13 -11.77 -13.91
CA HIS A 219 -22.13 -11.84 -12.85
C HIS A 219 -21.34 -13.16 -12.90
N LEU A 220 -22.04 -14.29 -13.07
CA LEU A 220 -21.46 -15.62 -13.23
C LEU A 220 -20.61 -15.73 -14.51
N GLU A 221 -21.16 -15.35 -15.67
CA GLU A 221 -20.49 -15.45 -16.96
C GLU A 221 -19.25 -14.55 -17.06
N LYS A 222 -19.27 -13.39 -16.41
CA LYS A 222 -18.11 -12.49 -16.32
C LYS A 222 -17.19 -12.80 -15.15
N SER A 223 -17.57 -13.77 -14.31
CA SER A 223 -16.81 -14.20 -13.12
C SER A 223 -16.44 -13.02 -12.21
N TYR A 224 -17.40 -12.12 -12.01
CA TYR A 224 -17.27 -10.95 -11.13
C TYR A 224 -17.20 -11.37 -9.66
N TYR A 225 -16.74 -10.43 -8.82
CA TYR A 225 -16.59 -10.60 -7.39
C TYR A 225 -17.53 -9.70 -6.60
N VAL A 226 -17.97 -10.19 -5.46
CA VAL A 226 -18.66 -9.45 -4.42
C VAL A 226 -17.89 -9.53 -3.11
N ALA A 227 -18.07 -8.53 -2.25
CA ALA A 227 -17.60 -8.60 -0.87
C ALA A 227 -18.49 -9.56 -0.09
N SER A 228 -17.90 -10.49 0.64
CA SER A 228 -18.61 -11.52 1.40
C SER A 228 -17.84 -11.86 2.65
N VAL A 229 -18.51 -11.79 3.81
CA VAL A 229 -17.91 -12.20 5.09
C VAL A 229 -17.76 -13.73 5.21
N TYR A 230 -18.36 -14.49 4.29
CA TYR A 230 -18.37 -15.95 4.28
C TYR A 230 -17.17 -16.52 3.54
N GLY A 231 -16.66 -15.79 2.54
CA GLY A 231 -15.49 -16.16 1.77
C GLY A 231 -14.16 -15.77 2.42
N PRO A 232 -13.04 -16.31 1.93
CA PRO A 232 -11.69 -15.91 2.34
C PRO A 232 -11.32 -14.53 1.77
N SER A 233 -10.46 -13.81 2.51
CA SER A 233 -9.83 -12.58 2.03
C SER A 233 -8.82 -12.88 0.91
N PHE A 234 -8.37 -11.87 0.17
CA PHE A 234 -7.35 -12.06 -0.87
C PHE A 234 -6.03 -12.61 -0.30
N LEU A 235 -5.60 -12.15 0.88
CA LEU A 235 -4.41 -12.69 1.56
C LEU A 235 -4.62 -14.16 1.99
N ASP A 236 -5.81 -14.52 2.47
CA ASP A 236 -6.14 -15.91 2.78
C ASP A 236 -6.11 -16.79 1.52
N ARG A 237 -6.61 -16.27 0.40
CA ARG A 237 -6.58 -16.96 -0.90
C ARG A 237 -5.15 -17.24 -1.37
N LEU A 238 -4.22 -16.28 -1.23
CA LEU A 238 -2.78 -16.49 -1.49
C LEU A 238 -2.17 -17.61 -0.64
N GLU A 239 -2.65 -17.77 0.59
CA GLU A 239 -2.25 -18.86 1.50
C GLU A 239 -3.03 -20.17 1.27
N GLY A 240 -3.91 -20.21 0.25
CA GLY A 240 -4.75 -21.36 -0.06
C GLY A 240 -5.85 -21.63 0.96
N LYS A 241 -6.10 -20.69 1.88
CA LYS A 241 -7.15 -20.78 2.88
C LYS A 241 -8.51 -20.48 2.24
N LYS A 242 -9.53 -21.23 2.67
CA LYS A 242 -10.91 -21.15 2.17
C LYS A 242 -11.92 -20.81 3.29
N SER A 243 -11.42 -20.38 4.45
CA SER A 243 -12.24 -20.03 5.61
C SER A 243 -12.78 -18.60 5.51
N SER A 244 -13.94 -18.36 6.12
CA SER A 244 -14.57 -17.04 6.22
C SER A 244 -13.65 -15.97 6.82
N ASN A 245 -13.70 -14.77 6.25
CA ASN A 245 -13.00 -13.58 6.73
C ASN A 245 -13.90 -12.34 6.61
N GLU A 246 -13.83 -11.41 7.55
CA GLU A 246 -14.60 -10.15 7.52
C GLU A 246 -14.31 -9.29 6.26
N ASN A 247 -13.11 -9.42 5.69
CA ASN A 247 -12.67 -8.78 4.46
C ASN A 247 -12.66 -9.76 3.28
N GLY A 248 -13.53 -10.77 3.34
CA GLY A 248 -13.66 -11.78 2.31
C GLY A 248 -14.24 -11.23 1.01
N ILE A 249 -13.89 -11.92 -0.06
CA ILE A 249 -14.51 -11.77 -1.38
C ILE A 249 -14.97 -13.14 -1.84
N GLU A 250 -15.89 -13.19 -2.79
CA GLU A 250 -16.27 -14.42 -3.49
C GLU A 250 -16.69 -14.11 -4.93
N SER A 251 -16.58 -15.15 -5.76
CA SER A 251 -17.09 -15.19 -7.13
C SER A 251 -17.87 -16.50 -7.33
N LEU A 252 -18.52 -16.61 -8.49
CA LEU A 252 -19.18 -17.84 -8.92
C LEU A 252 -18.38 -18.53 -10.03
N VAL A 253 -18.07 -19.82 -9.82
CA VAL A 253 -17.33 -20.65 -10.78
C VAL A 253 -18.18 -20.93 -12.00
N TYR A 254 -17.73 -20.44 -13.15
CA TYR A 254 -18.36 -20.74 -14.42
C TYR A 254 -17.91 -22.10 -14.95
N LEU A 255 -18.70 -23.15 -14.67
CA LEU A 255 -18.35 -24.54 -15.01
C LEU A 255 -18.03 -24.80 -16.49
N PRO A 256 -18.70 -24.18 -17.48
CA PRO A 256 -18.34 -24.36 -18.88
C PRO A 256 -16.89 -23.97 -19.19
N LYS A 257 -16.33 -22.97 -18.50
CA LYS A 257 -14.91 -22.58 -18.65
C LYS A 257 -13.99 -23.70 -18.15
N LEU A 258 -14.27 -24.28 -16.98
CA LEU A 258 -13.51 -25.43 -16.46
C LEU A 258 -13.59 -26.63 -17.42
N TYR A 259 -14.80 -27.00 -17.83
CA TYR A 259 -15.02 -28.12 -18.75
C TYR A 259 -14.27 -27.95 -20.08
N SER A 260 -14.25 -26.72 -20.62
CA SER A 260 -13.53 -26.42 -21.87
C SER A 260 -12.02 -26.64 -21.78
N GLN A 261 -11.44 -26.61 -20.58
CA GLN A 261 -10.02 -26.87 -20.31
C GLN A 261 -9.77 -28.35 -19.96
N GLY A 262 -10.77 -29.22 -20.08
CA GLY A 262 -10.66 -30.64 -19.75
C GLY A 262 -10.64 -30.93 -18.25
N LEU A 263 -11.04 -29.96 -17.42
CA LEU A 263 -11.13 -30.14 -15.97
C LEU A 263 -12.43 -30.86 -15.59
N PRO A 264 -12.40 -31.71 -14.55
CA PRO A 264 -13.62 -32.33 -14.03
C PRO A 264 -14.56 -31.27 -13.48
N ILE A 265 -15.86 -31.48 -13.70
CA ILE A 265 -16.93 -30.66 -13.12
C ILE A 265 -17.70 -31.46 -12.07
N TYR A 266 -18.11 -30.79 -11.00
CA TYR A 266 -18.83 -31.38 -9.89
C TYR A 266 -20.18 -30.68 -9.67
N GLU A 267 -21.20 -31.44 -9.24
CA GLU A 267 -22.49 -30.89 -8.82
C GLU A 267 -22.40 -30.35 -7.38
N LYS A 268 -21.79 -29.18 -7.22
CA LYS A 268 -21.62 -28.48 -5.93
C LYS A 268 -22.14 -27.05 -6.04
N SER A 269 -22.23 -26.34 -4.91
CA SER A 269 -22.41 -24.89 -4.91
C SER A 269 -21.35 -24.23 -5.80
N ALA A 270 -21.79 -23.32 -6.68
CA ALA A 270 -20.93 -22.61 -7.62
C ALA A 270 -20.08 -21.52 -6.95
N VAL A 271 -20.27 -21.25 -5.66
CA VAL A 271 -19.45 -20.29 -4.91
C VAL A 271 -18.00 -20.75 -4.86
N ASP A 272 -17.07 -19.90 -5.30
CA ASP A 272 -15.69 -20.30 -5.60
C ASP A 272 -14.97 -21.08 -4.51
N TYR A 273 -14.93 -20.54 -3.30
CA TYR A 273 -14.20 -21.14 -2.18
C TYR A 273 -14.86 -22.44 -1.71
N ILE A 274 -16.17 -22.63 -1.92
CA ILE A 274 -16.90 -23.87 -1.62
C ILE A 274 -16.70 -24.89 -2.75
N TYR A 275 -16.81 -24.45 -4.00
CA TYR A 275 -16.63 -25.31 -5.16
C TYR A 275 -15.26 -25.99 -5.11
N PHE A 276 -14.23 -25.20 -4.83
CA PHE A 276 -12.84 -25.65 -4.73
C PHE A 276 -12.47 -26.26 -3.37
N SER A 277 -13.34 -26.27 -2.36
CA SER A 277 -13.07 -26.95 -1.09
C SER A 277 -13.49 -28.42 -1.12
N SER A 278 -13.14 -29.16 -0.06
CA SER A 278 -13.69 -30.48 0.20
C SER A 278 -15.13 -30.43 0.74
N GLU A 279 -15.63 -29.25 1.13
CA GLU A 279 -16.98 -29.10 1.66
C GLU A 279 -17.99 -29.25 0.54
N ASN A 280 -19.09 -29.96 0.81
CA ASN A 280 -20.16 -30.13 -0.14
C ASN A 280 -21.51 -29.94 0.58
N PRO A 281 -21.84 -28.69 0.98
CA PRO A 281 -23.14 -28.41 1.56
C PRO A 281 -24.26 -28.77 0.57
N GLU A 282 -25.45 -29.02 1.09
CA GLU A 282 -26.63 -29.20 0.26
C GLU A 282 -26.79 -27.97 -0.65
N SER A 283 -27.01 -28.22 -1.95
CA SER A 283 -27.07 -27.17 -2.96
C SER A 283 -28.27 -27.37 -3.88
N PHE A 284 -28.87 -26.26 -4.26
CA PHE A 284 -30.16 -26.21 -4.95
C PHE A 284 -30.01 -25.56 -6.32
N ASN A 285 -30.79 -26.05 -7.28
CA ASN A 285 -30.88 -25.41 -8.59
C ASN A 285 -31.60 -24.07 -8.46
N VAL A 286 -31.10 -23.05 -9.16
CA VAL A 286 -31.72 -21.71 -9.18
C VAL A 286 -32.61 -21.58 -10.42
N PRO A 287 -33.92 -21.31 -10.28
CA PRO A 287 -34.80 -21.08 -11.42
C PRO A 287 -34.30 -19.96 -12.33
N GLY A 288 -34.34 -20.18 -13.64
CA GLY A 288 -33.85 -19.22 -14.65
C GLY A 288 -32.34 -19.28 -14.92
N MET A 289 -31.57 -20.02 -14.11
CA MET A 289 -30.15 -20.29 -14.35
C MET A 289 -29.95 -21.64 -15.07
N PRO A 290 -28.76 -21.90 -15.66
CA PRO A 290 -28.46 -23.20 -16.26
C PRO A 290 -28.62 -24.37 -15.27
N GLN A 291 -29.02 -25.55 -15.76
CA GLN A 291 -29.32 -26.72 -14.90
C GLN A 291 -28.13 -27.17 -14.01
N TRP A 292 -26.90 -26.88 -14.42
CA TRP A 292 -25.70 -27.20 -13.65
C TRP A 292 -25.43 -26.19 -12.52
N PHE A 293 -26.03 -25.01 -12.58
CA PHE A 293 -25.78 -23.93 -11.63
C PHE A 293 -26.54 -24.19 -10.32
N ARG A 294 -25.79 -24.28 -9.24
CA ARG A 294 -26.31 -24.54 -7.90
C ARG A 294 -25.72 -23.59 -6.88
N LEU A 295 -26.50 -23.30 -5.84
CA LEU A 295 -26.07 -22.54 -4.68
C LEU A 295 -26.50 -23.27 -3.42
N ASP A 296 -25.69 -23.18 -2.37
CA ASP A 296 -26.06 -23.64 -1.03
C ASP A 296 -27.03 -22.65 -0.34
N GLU A 297 -27.69 -23.12 0.72
CA GLU A 297 -28.74 -22.36 1.43
C GLU A 297 -28.27 -20.98 1.92
N LEU A 298 -27.03 -20.89 2.40
CA LEU A 298 -26.48 -19.63 2.89
C LEU A 298 -26.34 -18.62 1.75
N HIS A 299 -25.85 -19.05 0.60
CA HIS A 299 -25.65 -18.16 -0.55
C HIS A 299 -26.94 -17.86 -1.32
N LEU A 300 -27.95 -18.72 -1.28
CA LEU A 300 -29.29 -18.37 -1.78
C LEU A 300 -29.81 -17.11 -1.08
N ASN A 301 -29.70 -17.06 0.26
CA ASN A 301 -30.09 -15.89 1.04
C ASN A 301 -29.21 -14.68 0.72
N PHE A 302 -27.90 -14.88 0.60
CA PHE A 302 -26.96 -13.80 0.28
C PHE A 302 -27.24 -13.15 -1.09
N TYR A 303 -27.57 -13.95 -2.11
CA TYR A 303 -27.91 -13.47 -3.45
C TYR A 303 -29.40 -13.07 -3.62
N ASN A 304 -30.19 -13.04 -2.54
CA ASN A 304 -31.64 -12.76 -2.53
C ASN A 304 -32.46 -13.69 -3.45
N ILE A 305 -32.11 -14.96 -3.51
CA ILE A 305 -32.81 -15.97 -4.29
C ILE A 305 -33.82 -16.67 -3.38
N THR A 306 -35.10 -16.65 -3.78
CA THR A 306 -36.13 -17.46 -3.13
C THR A 306 -36.38 -18.72 -3.95
N LEU A 307 -36.22 -19.88 -3.32
CA LEU A 307 -36.67 -21.13 -3.92
C LEU A 307 -38.20 -21.12 -3.88
N SER A 308 -38.84 -21.13 -5.05
CA SER A 308 -40.28 -21.39 -5.09
C SER A 308 -40.52 -22.83 -4.60
N PRO A 309 -41.46 -23.06 -3.68
CA PRO A 309 -41.81 -24.42 -3.29
C PRO A 309 -42.31 -25.16 -4.53
N SER A 310 -41.61 -26.24 -4.88
CA SER A 310 -41.98 -27.20 -5.93
C SER A 310 -43.27 -27.92 -5.59
#